data_AF-A0A8T7FW55-F1
#
_entry.id   AF-A0A8T7FW55-F1
#
_cell.length_a   1.000
_cell.length_b   1.000
_cell.length_c   1.000
_cell.angle_alpha   90.00
_cell.angle_beta   90.00
_cell.angle_gamma   90.00
#
_symmetry.space_group_name_H-M   'P 1'
#
loop_
_entity.id
_entity.type
_entity.pdbx_description
1 polymer ?
#
loop_
_entity_poly.entity_id
_entity_poly.type
_entity_poly.pdbx_seq_one_letter_code
_entity_poly.pdbx_strand_id
1 'polypeptide(L)'
;MQTKLREYPLRLLLIIFLAVGLFTFRDYGLSWDEPLFYEYGKASQYAYSIQARLEGTFDLEKSFGSSPSDHVTRGPAYLLIGGLVEGALEALGLDMASAWHLTNFLTYLLGLGFFYALTRIWLDPIPAALSTAFFATQPVLWNHAFINPKDNPFAVLFLAAMLLGFRMVDGWQEDNKAIFRSAILPGAVLGIATATRFIAPYAVALLFIYFLATQKWTRMWGFVPYGVTAILVMIALWPFLWENPIERFLFTLQAMADIPANLKILFLGETYPAYDLPRRYFPTLFAITFTEPTWILFAVGLFASFRKYLKQKADIAKLTVILLWFGILLGLLVGLNPPNSDGYRHYLFVIPPVFLFAGLGIHEILKRIRSLPVNAAILAVIFLPAVYNNIALHPYQYAYYNTFAGGTKSAFREYETDYWLTCYREAMLEFNEIAPDGARLFVRREPYIAAYYASPNIVIRDFRTEQKDMQPGDYYLANSRANEDLKFLRDEPTVVEVSRQGAVFCVIKQVP
;
A
#
# COMPACT_ATOMS: atom_id res chain seq x y z
N MET A 1 -9.50 -30.83 17.54
CA MET A 1 -10.58 -29.89 17.92
C MET A 1 -10.05 -28.66 18.66
N GLN A 2 -9.12 -28.80 19.61
CA GLN A 2 -8.53 -27.68 20.38
C GLN A 2 -7.74 -26.65 19.54
N THR A 3 -7.05 -27.05 18.48
CA THR A 3 -6.36 -26.11 17.56
C THR A 3 -7.32 -25.27 16.71
N LYS A 4 -8.50 -25.79 16.35
CA LYS A 4 -9.52 -25.06 15.58
C LYS A 4 -10.21 -23.96 16.39
N LEU A 5 -10.28 -24.11 17.72
CA LEU A 5 -10.87 -23.12 18.64
C LEU A 5 -9.89 -21.97 18.97
N ARG A 6 -8.58 -22.23 18.91
CA ARG A 6 -7.54 -21.26 19.29
C ARG A 6 -7.41 -20.08 18.32
N GLU A 7 -7.83 -20.24 17.07
CA GLU A 7 -7.77 -19.22 16.01
C GLU A 7 -9.13 -18.59 15.66
N TYR A 8 -10.15 -18.81 16.50
CA TYR A 8 -11.47 -18.19 16.32
C TYR A 8 -11.42 -16.65 16.24
N PRO A 9 -10.62 -15.93 17.06
CA PRO A 9 -10.55 -14.47 16.98
C PRO A 9 -10.09 -13.95 15.61
N LEU A 10 -9.08 -14.57 15.00
CA LEU A 10 -8.61 -14.19 13.66
C LEU A 10 -9.71 -14.42 12.62
N ARG A 11 -10.35 -15.58 12.63
CA ARG A 11 -11.40 -15.90 11.64
C ARG A 11 -12.56 -14.92 11.72
N LEU A 12 -13.02 -14.62 12.93
CA LEU A 12 -14.08 -13.64 13.15
C LEU A 12 -13.65 -12.26 12.62
N LEU A 13 -12.43 -11.82 12.93
CA LEU A 13 -11.89 -10.55 12.46
C LEU A 13 -11.85 -10.48 10.93
N LEU A 14 -11.31 -11.50 10.27
CA LEU A 14 -11.23 -11.56 8.81
C LEU A 14 -12.62 -11.61 8.16
N ILE A 15 -13.59 -12.32 8.77
CA ILE A 15 -14.98 -12.34 8.27
C ILE A 15 -15.62 -10.95 8.38
N ILE A 16 -15.42 -10.25 9.51
CA ILE A 16 -15.94 -8.89 9.70
C ILE A 16 -15.35 -7.95 8.64
N PHE A 17 -14.02 -7.93 8.49
CA PHE A 17 -13.39 -7.06 7.49
C PHE A 17 -13.73 -7.45 6.06
N LEU A 18 -13.82 -8.75 5.75
CA LEU A 18 -14.30 -9.20 4.45
C LEU A 18 -15.72 -8.69 4.17
N ALA A 19 -16.63 -8.80 5.14
CA ALA A 19 -17.98 -8.29 4.99
C ALA A 19 -17.98 -6.79 4.72
N VAL A 20 -17.29 -5.99 5.53
CA VAL A 20 -17.19 -4.53 5.33
C VAL A 20 -16.61 -4.23 3.94
N GLY A 21 -15.50 -4.86 3.55
CA GLY A 21 -14.88 -4.64 2.25
C GLY A 21 -15.78 -5.03 1.08
N LEU A 22 -16.53 -6.13 1.17
CA LEU A 22 -17.51 -6.53 0.15
C LEU A 22 -18.67 -5.53 0.00
N PHE A 23 -19.02 -4.79 1.05
CA PHE A 23 -20.01 -3.73 0.96
C PHE A 23 -19.46 -2.41 0.43
N THR A 24 -18.15 -2.15 0.56
CA THR A 24 -17.56 -0.84 0.26
C THR A 24 -16.62 -0.79 -0.93
N PHE A 25 -16.20 -1.93 -1.50
CA PHE A 25 -15.13 -1.95 -2.51
C PHE A 25 -15.46 -1.17 -3.79
N ARG A 26 -16.75 -1.01 -4.13
CA ARG A 26 -17.22 -0.29 -5.32
C ARG A 26 -17.27 1.23 -5.13
N ASP A 27 -17.12 1.70 -3.90
CA ASP A 27 -17.25 3.11 -3.57
C ASP A 27 -15.97 3.88 -3.92
N TYR A 28 -14.83 3.20 -3.92
CA TYR A 28 -13.53 3.79 -4.23
C TYR A 28 -13.42 4.17 -5.71
N GLY A 29 -12.89 5.38 -5.95
CA GLY A 29 -12.55 5.84 -7.30
C GLY A 29 -11.24 5.24 -7.80
N LEU A 30 -11.15 5.07 -9.12
CA LEU A 30 -9.94 4.68 -9.82
C LEU A 30 -8.87 5.75 -9.60
N SER A 31 -7.75 5.36 -9.00
CA SER A 31 -6.58 6.21 -8.84
C SER A 31 -5.86 6.38 -10.17
N TRP A 32 -5.12 7.47 -10.29
CA TRP A 32 -4.44 7.83 -11.55
C TRP A 32 -3.37 6.83 -12.03
N ASP A 33 -2.86 5.97 -11.13
CA ASP A 33 -1.76 5.02 -11.33
C ASP A 33 -2.33 3.68 -11.84
N GLU A 34 -3.56 3.36 -11.45
CA GLU A 34 -4.18 2.05 -11.63
C GLU A 34 -4.32 1.65 -13.10
N PRO A 35 -4.84 2.49 -14.03
CA PRO A 35 -4.96 2.10 -15.44
C PRO A 35 -3.64 1.68 -16.07
N LEU A 36 -2.57 2.42 -15.78
CA LEU A 36 -1.23 2.14 -16.31
C LEU A 36 -0.71 0.79 -15.78
N PHE A 37 -0.88 0.53 -14.49
CA PHE A 37 -0.49 -0.75 -13.89
C PHE A 37 -1.33 -1.92 -14.39
N TYR A 38 -2.64 -1.76 -14.54
CA TYR A 38 -3.50 -2.85 -15.00
C TYR A 38 -3.22 -3.20 -16.46
N GLU A 39 -2.99 -2.18 -17.30
CA GLU A 39 -2.53 -2.38 -18.67
C GLU A 39 -1.20 -3.13 -18.70
N TYR A 40 -0.24 -2.73 -17.87
CA TYR A 40 1.05 -3.43 -17.76
C TYR A 40 0.89 -4.89 -17.31
N GLY A 41 -0.01 -5.15 -16.35
CA GLY A 41 -0.35 -6.50 -15.91
C GLY A 41 -0.87 -7.37 -17.05
N LYS A 42 -1.84 -6.86 -17.83
CA LYS A 42 -2.41 -7.53 -18.99
C LYS A 42 -1.34 -7.76 -20.08
N ALA A 43 -0.53 -6.75 -20.39
CA ALA A 43 0.58 -6.88 -21.35
C ALA A 43 1.60 -7.94 -20.91
N SER A 44 1.99 -7.94 -19.63
CA SER A 44 3.00 -8.87 -19.09
C SER A 44 2.62 -10.34 -19.25
N GLN A 45 1.32 -10.67 -19.34
CA GLN A 45 0.85 -12.03 -19.60
C GLN A 45 1.30 -12.56 -20.97
N TYR A 46 1.51 -11.68 -21.96
CA TYR A 46 1.97 -12.05 -23.29
C TYR A 46 3.31 -12.80 -23.27
N ALA A 47 4.21 -12.47 -22.35
CA ALA A 47 5.48 -13.14 -22.16
C ALA A 47 5.34 -14.68 -21.96
N TYR A 48 4.20 -15.10 -21.41
CA TYR A 48 3.88 -16.49 -21.10
C TYR A 48 2.98 -17.16 -22.16
N SER A 49 2.68 -16.48 -23.28
CA SER A 49 1.86 -17.03 -24.34
C SER A 49 2.56 -18.19 -25.05
N ILE A 50 2.06 -19.41 -24.84
CA ILE A 50 2.51 -20.62 -25.55
C ILE A 50 2.13 -20.50 -27.03
N GLN A 51 0.94 -19.99 -27.32
CA GLN A 51 0.43 -19.85 -28.69
C GLN A 51 1.36 -18.98 -29.55
N ALA A 52 1.74 -17.79 -29.08
CA ALA A 52 2.63 -16.90 -29.81
C ALA A 52 4.01 -17.53 -30.09
N ARG A 53 4.48 -18.39 -29.18
CA ARG A 53 5.73 -19.15 -29.37
C ARG A 53 5.59 -20.24 -30.43
N LEU A 54 4.48 -20.98 -30.42
CA LEU A 54 4.20 -22.02 -31.41
C LEU A 54 3.99 -21.45 -32.81
N GLU A 55 3.38 -20.27 -32.91
CA GLU A 55 3.14 -19.57 -34.18
C GLU A 55 4.37 -18.81 -34.71
N GLY A 56 5.46 -18.73 -33.93
CA GLY A 56 6.66 -17.97 -34.31
C GLY A 56 6.47 -16.45 -34.32
N THR A 57 5.39 -15.95 -33.70
CA THR A 57 5.02 -14.51 -33.64
C THR A 57 5.42 -13.84 -32.32
N PHE A 58 6.11 -14.58 -31.44
CA PHE A 58 6.53 -14.13 -30.11
C PHE A 58 7.52 -12.97 -30.19
N ASP A 59 7.14 -11.85 -29.55
CA ASP A 59 7.95 -10.65 -29.42
C ASP A 59 7.90 -10.14 -27.97
N LEU A 60 9.01 -10.23 -27.25
CA LEU A 60 9.06 -9.91 -25.81
C LEU A 60 8.62 -8.46 -25.53
N GLU A 61 8.87 -7.52 -26.44
CA GLU A 61 8.53 -6.10 -26.28
C GLU A 61 7.02 -5.85 -26.10
N LYS A 62 6.17 -6.73 -26.66
CA LYS A 62 4.72 -6.70 -26.45
C LYS A 62 4.31 -6.94 -25.00
N SER A 63 5.21 -7.46 -24.18
CA SER A 63 4.97 -7.72 -22.76
C SER A 63 5.09 -6.46 -21.89
N PHE A 64 5.51 -5.32 -22.46
CA PHE A 64 5.81 -4.11 -21.71
C PHE A 64 4.74 -3.01 -21.84
N GLY A 65 3.67 -3.23 -22.61
CA GLY A 65 2.52 -2.31 -22.69
C GLY A 65 2.83 -0.94 -23.33
N SER A 66 1.98 0.04 -23.08
CA SER A 66 2.00 1.39 -23.69
C SER A 66 3.14 2.29 -23.21
N SER A 67 3.73 1.99 -22.05
CA SER A 67 4.85 2.73 -21.48
C SER A 67 6.05 1.81 -21.15
N PRO A 68 6.72 1.22 -22.16
CA PRO A 68 7.76 0.23 -21.92
C PRO A 68 8.91 0.75 -21.04
N SER A 69 9.33 1.99 -21.22
CA SER A 69 10.46 2.58 -20.47
C SER A 69 10.19 2.69 -18.97
N ASP A 70 8.96 2.99 -18.55
CA ASP A 70 8.56 2.98 -17.14
C ASP A 70 8.29 1.54 -16.66
N HIS A 71 7.56 0.75 -17.46
CA HIS A 71 7.09 -0.57 -17.08
C HIS A 71 8.22 -1.58 -16.86
N VAL A 72 9.25 -1.60 -17.70
CA VAL A 72 10.35 -2.59 -17.59
C VAL A 72 11.12 -2.47 -16.27
N THR A 73 11.19 -1.26 -15.72
CA THR A 73 11.86 -0.98 -14.44
C THR A 73 11.02 -1.36 -13.22
N ARG A 74 9.78 -1.82 -13.43
CA ARG A 74 8.83 -2.21 -12.39
C ARG A 74 8.55 -3.71 -12.49
N GLY A 75 8.70 -4.43 -11.38
CA GLY A 75 8.39 -5.85 -11.36
C GLY A 75 6.87 -6.12 -11.49
N PRO A 76 6.42 -6.99 -12.43
CA PRO A 76 5.00 -7.23 -12.69
C PRO A 76 4.39 -8.37 -11.86
N ALA A 77 5.14 -9.01 -10.95
CA ALA A 77 4.73 -10.27 -10.33
C ALA A 77 3.35 -10.20 -9.64
N TYR A 78 3.09 -9.14 -8.88
CA TYR A 78 1.77 -8.97 -8.27
C TYR A 78 0.67 -8.75 -9.30
N LEU A 79 0.91 -7.96 -10.35
CA LEU A 79 -0.08 -7.68 -11.39
C LEU A 79 -0.41 -8.96 -12.18
N LEU A 80 0.58 -9.83 -12.40
CA LEU A 80 0.36 -11.16 -13.01
C LEU A 80 -0.50 -12.06 -12.13
N ILE A 81 -0.17 -12.18 -10.84
CA ILE A 81 -0.87 -13.07 -9.91
C ILE A 81 -2.26 -12.52 -9.57
N GLY A 82 -2.35 -11.23 -9.27
CA GLY A 82 -3.59 -10.51 -8.99
C GLY A 82 -4.52 -10.50 -10.20
N GLY A 83 -3.98 -10.36 -11.41
CA GLY A 83 -4.76 -10.40 -12.66
C GLY A 83 -5.51 -11.71 -12.88
N LEU A 84 -5.09 -12.83 -12.27
CA LEU A 84 -5.87 -14.07 -12.30
C LEU A 84 -7.13 -13.98 -11.44
N VAL A 85 -7.05 -13.29 -10.31
CA VAL A 85 -8.20 -13.07 -9.41
C VAL A 85 -9.11 -12.00 -9.99
N GLU A 86 -8.55 -10.91 -10.50
CA GLU A 86 -9.31 -9.87 -11.18
C GLU A 86 -10.05 -10.43 -12.40
N GLY A 87 -9.38 -11.18 -13.28
CA GLY A 87 -10.05 -11.77 -14.44
C GLY A 87 -11.20 -12.72 -14.07
N ALA A 88 -11.09 -13.44 -12.96
CA ALA A 88 -12.18 -14.26 -12.44
C ALA A 88 -13.35 -13.39 -11.91
N LEU A 89 -13.06 -12.23 -11.32
CA LEU A 89 -14.07 -11.27 -10.84
C LEU A 89 -14.75 -10.52 -12.00
N GLU A 90 -14.00 -10.12 -13.04
CA GLU A 90 -14.57 -9.57 -14.28
C GLU A 90 -15.50 -10.59 -14.96
N ALA A 91 -15.12 -11.87 -15.00
CA ALA A 91 -15.96 -12.94 -15.53
C ALA A 91 -17.27 -13.15 -14.72
N LEU A 92 -17.31 -12.69 -13.47
CA LEU A 92 -18.51 -12.66 -12.62
C LEU A 92 -19.34 -11.37 -12.79
N GLY A 93 -18.94 -10.48 -13.70
CA GLY A 93 -19.66 -9.26 -14.06
C GLY A 93 -19.26 -8.00 -13.31
N LEU A 94 -18.10 -7.99 -12.63
CA LEU A 94 -17.55 -6.76 -12.07
C LEU A 94 -16.87 -5.92 -13.16
N ASP A 95 -16.96 -4.60 -13.06
CA ASP A 95 -16.13 -3.70 -13.85
C ASP A 95 -14.66 -3.79 -13.41
N MET A 96 -13.75 -3.38 -14.31
CA MET A 96 -12.31 -3.45 -14.09
C MET A 96 -11.85 -2.80 -12.77
N ALA A 97 -12.32 -1.59 -12.45
CA ALA A 97 -11.89 -0.89 -11.24
C ALA A 97 -12.33 -1.65 -9.98
N SER A 98 -13.61 -2.03 -9.92
CA SER A 98 -14.16 -2.81 -8.82
C SER A 98 -13.49 -4.18 -8.65
N ALA A 99 -13.18 -4.87 -9.75
CA ALA A 99 -12.53 -6.18 -9.73
C ALA A 99 -11.10 -6.09 -9.16
N TRP A 100 -10.33 -5.07 -9.55
CA TRP A 100 -9.01 -4.83 -8.99
C TRP A 100 -9.05 -4.33 -7.55
N HIS A 101 -9.96 -3.42 -7.19
CA HIS A 101 -10.10 -2.94 -5.81
C HIS A 101 -10.40 -4.09 -4.85
N LEU A 102 -11.27 -5.03 -5.25
CA LEU A 102 -11.53 -6.23 -4.48
C LEU A 102 -10.30 -7.17 -4.44
N THR A 103 -9.58 -7.33 -5.55
CA THR A 103 -8.34 -8.14 -5.59
C THR A 103 -7.26 -7.61 -4.64
N ASN A 104 -7.05 -6.29 -4.65
CA ASN A 104 -6.14 -5.59 -3.75
C ASN A 104 -6.57 -5.79 -2.29
N PHE A 105 -7.87 -5.68 -2.01
CA PHE A 105 -8.40 -5.84 -0.66
C PHE A 105 -8.29 -7.28 -0.15
N LEU A 106 -8.55 -8.28 -0.99
CA LEU A 106 -8.35 -9.70 -0.64
C LEU A 106 -6.87 -9.99 -0.34
N THR A 107 -5.96 -9.36 -1.09
CA THR A 107 -4.52 -9.43 -0.81
C THR A 107 -4.19 -8.80 0.54
N TYR A 108 -4.79 -7.65 0.87
CA TYR A 108 -4.65 -7.02 2.18
C TYR A 108 -5.14 -7.93 3.33
N LEU A 109 -6.30 -8.58 3.17
CA LEU A 109 -6.82 -9.54 4.15
C LEU A 109 -5.87 -10.72 4.39
N LEU A 110 -5.21 -11.22 3.32
CA LEU A 110 -4.15 -12.22 3.46
C LEU A 110 -2.98 -11.67 4.29
N GLY A 111 -2.61 -10.42 4.05
CA GLY A 111 -1.64 -9.67 4.86
C GLY A 111 -1.99 -9.59 6.34
N LEU A 112 -3.26 -9.35 6.68
CA LEU A 112 -3.73 -9.36 8.08
C LEU A 112 -3.53 -10.74 8.74
N GLY A 113 -3.70 -11.82 7.98
CA GLY A 113 -3.38 -13.18 8.42
C GLY A 113 -1.89 -13.35 8.75
N PHE A 114 -1.00 -12.87 7.88
CA PHE A 114 0.45 -12.89 8.16
C PHE A 114 0.83 -11.99 9.33
N PHE A 115 0.22 -10.81 9.45
CA PHE A 115 0.46 -9.89 10.56
C PHE A 115 0.04 -10.51 11.90
N TYR A 116 -1.15 -11.10 11.94
CA TYR A 116 -1.62 -11.86 13.09
C TYR A 116 -0.65 -13.01 13.43
N ALA A 117 -0.23 -13.79 12.44
CA ALA A 117 0.70 -14.89 12.66
C ALA A 117 2.07 -14.43 13.18
N LEU A 118 2.52 -13.22 12.81
CA LEU A 118 3.72 -12.59 13.34
C LEU A 118 3.53 -12.15 14.80
N THR A 119 2.42 -11.48 15.12
CA THR A 119 2.15 -11.03 16.50
C THR A 119 1.93 -12.20 17.46
N ARG A 120 1.40 -13.33 16.97
CA ARG A 120 1.23 -14.59 17.72
C ARG A 120 2.53 -15.21 18.24
N ILE A 121 3.70 -14.76 17.78
CA ILE A 121 4.98 -15.16 18.36
C ILE A 121 5.07 -14.71 19.83
N TRP A 122 4.51 -13.54 20.19
CA TRP A 122 4.59 -12.98 21.55
C TRP A 122 3.26 -12.84 22.28
N LEU A 123 2.15 -12.73 21.53
CA LEU A 123 0.82 -12.45 22.05
C LEU A 123 -0.08 -13.66 21.95
N ASP A 124 -0.95 -13.88 22.95
CA ASP A 124 -2.06 -14.83 22.88
C ASP A 124 -3.07 -14.48 21.77
N PRO A 125 -3.97 -15.40 21.36
CA PRO A 125 -4.87 -15.20 20.22
C PRO A 125 -5.71 -13.92 20.27
N ILE A 126 -6.30 -13.57 21.42
CA ILE A 126 -7.14 -12.37 21.53
C ILE A 126 -6.30 -11.08 21.40
N PRO A 127 -5.21 -10.87 22.17
CA PRO A 127 -4.35 -9.72 21.98
C PRO A 127 -3.72 -9.60 20.59
N ALA A 128 -3.36 -10.74 19.96
CA ALA A 128 -2.90 -10.76 18.58
C ALA A 128 -3.99 -10.27 17.61
N ALA A 129 -5.24 -10.71 17.78
CA ALA A 129 -6.37 -10.24 16.99
C ALA A 129 -6.65 -8.75 17.21
N LEU A 130 -6.51 -8.24 18.45
CA LEU A 130 -6.64 -6.81 18.74
C LEU A 130 -5.52 -5.99 18.08
N SER A 131 -4.28 -6.48 18.09
CA SER A 131 -3.16 -5.86 17.37
C SER A 131 -3.44 -5.80 15.87
N THR A 132 -3.91 -6.92 15.28
CA THR A 132 -4.27 -6.99 13.86
C THR A 132 -5.45 -6.08 13.53
N ALA A 133 -6.47 -6.01 14.38
CA ALA A 133 -7.59 -5.10 14.19
C ALA A 133 -7.12 -3.63 14.25
N PHE A 134 -6.22 -3.30 15.17
CA PHE A 134 -5.70 -1.93 15.30
C PHE A 134 -4.85 -1.52 14.09
N PHE A 135 -4.04 -2.43 13.56
CA PHE A 135 -3.34 -2.25 12.27
C PHE A 135 -4.33 -2.08 11.11
N ALA A 136 -5.32 -2.96 11.03
CA ALA A 136 -6.28 -3.00 9.92
C ALA A 136 -7.14 -1.73 9.84
N THR A 137 -7.52 -1.18 10.99
CA THR A 137 -8.45 -0.06 11.08
C THR A 137 -7.77 1.30 10.90
N GLN A 138 -6.45 1.39 10.69
CA GLN A 138 -5.85 2.69 10.42
C GLN A 138 -6.37 3.27 9.10
N PRO A 139 -6.93 4.50 9.08
CA PRO A 139 -7.58 5.08 7.90
C PRO A 139 -6.74 4.99 6.62
N VAL A 140 -5.47 5.39 6.68
CA VAL A 140 -4.55 5.35 5.54
C VAL A 140 -4.29 3.93 5.04
N LEU A 141 -4.13 2.96 5.95
CA LEU A 141 -3.87 1.56 5.57
C LEU A 141 -5.12 0.90 4.98
N TRP A 142 -6.30 1.21 5.54
CA TRP A 142 -7.57 0.70 5.07
C TRP A 142 -7.87 1.15 3.64
N ASN A 143 -7.65 2.43 3.32
CA ASN A 143 -7.89 2.93 1.97
C ASN A 143 -6.90 2.36 0.95
N HIS A 144 -5.61 2.34 1.28
CA HIS A 144 -4.59 1.70 0.44
C HIS A 144 -4.83 0.21 0.22
N ALA A 145 -5.66 -0.45 1.04
CA ALA A 145 -6.06 -1.82 0.77
C ALA A 145 -6.86 -1.98 -0.54
N PHE A 146 -7.53 -0.93 -1.03
CA PHE A 146 -8.36 -0.98 -2.24
C PHE A 146 -7.63 -0.41 -3.45
N ILE A 147 -7.08 0.80 -3.33
CA ILE A 147 -6.64 1.60 -4.50
C ILE A 147 -5.12 1.55 -4.78
N ASN A 148 -4.35 0.77 -4.00
CA ASN A 148 -2.90 0.68 -4.17
C ASN A 148 -2.48 -0.71 -4.70
N PRO A 149 -2.37 -0.90 -6.02
CA PRO A 149 -2.08 -2.19 -6.63
C PRO A 149 -0.60 -2.60 -6.56
N LYS A 150 0.27 -1.84 -5.88
CA LYS A 150 1.71 -2.13 -5.86
C LYS A 150 2.32 -2.12 -4.47
N ASP A 151 2.18 -1.03 -3.73
CA ASP A 151 2.89 -0.88 -2.46
C ASP A 151 2.25 -1.71 -1.35
N ASN A 152 0.92 -1.76 -1.32
CA ASN A 152 0.19 -2.55 -0.33
C ASN A 152 0.43 -4.07 -0.53
N PRO A 153 0.28 -4.63 -1.75
CA PRO A 153 0.68 -6.01 -2.02
C PRO A 153 2.14 -6.31 -1.70
N PHE A 154 3.05 -5.38 -2.01
CA PHE A 154 4.46 -5.51 -1.62
C PHE A 154 4.63 -5.58 -0.09
N ALA A 155 3.92 -4.75 0.67
CA ALA A 155 3.96 -4.80 2.14
C ALA A 155 3.48 -6.16 2.67
N VAL A 156 2.44 -6.75 2.07
CA VAL A 156 1.95 -8.10 2.39
C VAL A 156 3.02 -9.17 2.11
N LEU A 157 3.64 -9.12 0.93
CA LEU A 157 4.69 -10.07 0.54
C LEU A 157 5.95 -9.93 1.41
N PHE A 158 6.35 -8.70 1.74
CA PHE A 158 7.48 -8.44 2.62
C PHE A 158 7.22 -8.96 4.04
N LEU A 159 6.02 -8.73 4.56
CA LEU A 159 5.59 -9.26 5.86
C LEU A 159 5.59 -10.79 5.87
N ALA A 160 5.09 -11.42 4.80
CA ALA A 160 5.15 -12.87 4.64
C ALA A 160 6.60 -13.37 4.57
N ALA A 161 7.48 -12.69 3.83
CA ALA A 161 8.91 -13.02 3.74
C ALA A 161 9.59 -12.95 5.11
N MET A 162 9.30 -11.93 5.92
CA MET A 162 9.82 -11.80 7.28
C MET A 162 9.30 -12.91 8.21
N LEU A 163 8.00 -13.17 8.23
CA LEU A 163 7.39 -14.21 9.06
C LEU A 163 7.93 -15.61 8.71
N LEU A 164 7.91 -15.96 7.42
CA LEU A 164 8.38 -17.24 6.93
C LEU A 164 9.90 -17.37 7.09
N GLY A 165 10.63 -16.29 6.89
CA GLY A 165 12.07 -16.21 7.12
C GLY A 165 12.46 -16.47 8.58
N PHE A 166 11.73 -15.90 9.54
CA PHE A 166 11.96 -16.22 10.96
C PHE A 166 11.76 -17.71 11.25
N ARG A 167 10.65 -18.30 10.74
CA ARG A 167 10.38 -19.73 10.91
C ARG A 167 11.42 -20.62 10.23
N MET A 168 11.91 -20.21 9.07
CA MET A 168 12.98 -20.88 8.34
C MET A 168 14.26 -20.90 9.17
N VAL A 169 14.73 -19.74 9.65
CA VAL A 169 15.95 -19.63 10.45
C VAL A 169 15.82 -20.38 11.78
N ASP A 170 14.65 -20.37 12.41
CA ASP A 170 14.38 -21.16 13.62
C ASP A 170 14.52 -22.67 13.36
N GLY A 171 14.04 -23.16 12.21
CA GLY A 171 14.09 -24.56 11.80
C GLY A 171 15.49 -25.08 11.43
N TRP A 172 16.49 -24.22 11.27
CA TRP A 172 17.85 -24.63 10.89
C TRP A 172 18.66 -25.30 12.00
N GLN A 173 18.05 -25.54 13.16
CA GLN A 173 18.62 -26.41 14.18
C GLN A 173 18.48 -27.90 13.84
N GLU A 174 17.64 -28.26 12.87
CA GLU A 174 17.34 -29.62 12.44
C GLU A 174 18.35 -30.19 11.42
N ASP A 175 18.00 -31.33 10.80
CA ASP A 175 18.74 -32.01 9.73
C ASP A 175 18.96 -31.11 8.48
N ASN A 176 20.05 -31.32 7.75
CA ASN A 176 20.37 -30.58 6.52
C ASN A 176 19.25 -30.66 5.46
N LYS A 177 18.51 -31.78 5.38
CA LYS A 177 17.35 -31.88 4.47
C LYS A 177 16.21 -30.94 4.87
N ALA A 178 16.05 -30.66 6.16
CA ALA A 178 15.05 -29.72 6.66
C ALA A 178 15.42 -28.27 6.29
N ILE A 179 16.72 -27.93 6.28
CA ILE A 179 17.21 -26.63 5.83
C ILE A 179 16.82 -26.36 4.36
N PHE A 180 17.03 -27.34 3.47
CA PHE A 180 16.65 -27.17 2.06
C PHE A 180 15.14 -26.98 1.90
N ARG A 181 14.34 -27.86 2.50
CA ARG A 181 12.87 -27.81 2.36
C ARG A 181 12.25 -26.55 2.97
N SER A 182 12.77 -26.10 4.12
CA SER A 182 12.27 -24.90 4.80
C SER A 182 12.60 -23.62 4.04
N ALA A 183 13.58 -23.63 3.13
CA ALA A 183 14.02 -22.46 2.37
C ALA A 183 13.21 -22.17 1.10
N ILE A 184 12.55 -23.18 0.52
CA ILE A 184 11.86 -23.05 -0.78
C ILE A 184 10.71 -22.05 -0.72
N LEU A 185 9.76 -22.23 0.21
CA LEU A 185 8.59 -21.36 0.30
C LEU A 185 8.95 -19.91 0.66
N PRO A 186 9.75 -19.62 1.71
CA PRO A 186 10.21 -18.25 1.98
C PRO A 186 10.98 -17.66 0.81
N GLY A 187 11.80 -18.46 0.11
CA GLY A 187 12.56 -18.04 -1.06
C GLY A 187 11.65 -17.63 -2.21
N ALA A 188 10.63 -18.44 -2.51
CA ALA A 188 9.63 -18.11 -3.51
C ALA A 188 8.87 -16.81 -3.18
N VAL A 189 8.45 -16.64 -1.92
CA VAL A 189 7.79 -15.40 -1.47
C VAL A 189 8.71 -14.20 -1.61
N LEU A 190 9.99 -14.31 -1.25
CA LEU A 190 10.98 -13.25 -1.48
C LEU A 190 11.17 -12.95 -2.97
N GLY A 191 11.18 -13.98 -3.83
CA GLY A 191 11.27 -13.82 -5.28
C GLY A 191 10.09 -13.03 -5.86
N ILE A 192 8.87 -13.39 -5.47
CA ILE A 192 7.64 -12.65 -5.83
C ILE A 192 7.71 -11.21 -5.30
N ALA A 193 8.14 -11.02 -4.05
CA ALA A 193 8.30 -9.69 -3.45
C ALA A 193 9.31 -8.84 -4.24
N THR A 194 10.45 -9.41 -4.63
CA THR A 194 11.51 -8.73 -5.39
C THR A 194 11.03 -8.37 -6.79
N ALA A 195 10.31 -9.28 -7.45
CA ALA A 195 9.64 -9.05 -8.72
C ALA A 195 8.33 -8.23 -8.61
N THR A 196 8.05 -7.65 -7.43
CA THR A 196 7.01 -6.63 -7.24
C THR A 196 7.67 -5.27 -6.94
N ARG A 197 8.63 -5.25 -6.01
CA ARG A 197 9.51 -4.10 -5.75
C ARG A 197 10.93 -4.57 -5.43
N PHE A 198 11.91 -3.95 -6.07
CA PHE A 198 13.32 -4.35 -6.00
C PHE A 198 13.95 -4.26 -4.60
N ILE A 199 13.34 -3.54 -3.65
CA ILE A 199 13.85 -3.36 -2.28
C ILE A 199 13.60 -4.58 -1.37
N ALA A 200 12.83 -5.58 -1.82
CA ALA A 200 12.53 -6.80 -1.05
C ALA A 200 13.75 -7.53 -0.45
N PRO A 201 14.92 -7.60 -1.11
CA PRO A 201 16.13 -8.24 -0.57
C PRO A 201 16.61 -7.64 0.76
N TYR A 202 16.11 -6.46 1.16
CA TYR A 202 16.28 -5.95 2.52
C TYR A 202 15.84 -6.94 3.62
N ALA A 203 14.81 -7.77 3.35
CA ALA A 203 14.41 -8.84 4.26
C ALA A 203 15.54 -9.84 4.52
N VAL A 204 16.39 -10.13 3.52
CA VAL A 204 17.55 -11.02 3.66
C VAL A 204 18.55 -10.46 4.66
N ALA A 205 18.83 -9.15 4.60
CA ALA A 205 19.74 -8.50 5.53
C ALA A 205 19.22 -8.59 6.98
N LEU A 206 17.94 -8.35 7.20
CA LEU A 206 17.29 -8.49 8.51
C LEU A 206 17.33 -9.94 9.03
N LEU A 207 17.03 -10.91 8.16
CA LEU A 207 17.08 -12.33 8.51
C LEU A 207 18.51 -12.81 8.76
N PHE A 208 19.49 -12.24 8.08
CA PHE A 208 20.91 -12.52 8.34
C PHE A 208 21.33 -12.02 9.72
N ILE A 209 20.92 -10.81 10.11
CA ILE A 209 21.14 -10.30 11.48
C ILE A 209 20.48 -11.24 12.51
N TYR A 210 19.25 -11.69 12.26
CA TYR A 210 18.58 -12.66 13.11
C TYR A 210 19.36 -13.99 13.22
N PHE A 211 19.84 -14.49 12.09
CA PHE A 211 20.66 -15.70 12.00
C PHE A 211 21.93 -15.58 12.84
N LEU A 212 22.68 -14.48 12.73
CA LEU A 212 23.91 -14.27 13.51
C LEU A 212 23.64 -14.27 15.02
N ALA A 213 22.48 -13.77 15.44
CA ALA A 213 22.11 -13.74 16.85
C ALA A 213 21.72 -15.13 17.40
N THR A 214 21.17 -16.03 16.56
CA THR A 214 20.48 -17.24 17.01
C THR A 214 21.10 -18.56 16.58
N GLN A 215 21.86 -18.58 15.47
CA GLN A 215 22.37 -19.79 14.84
C GLN A 215 23.91 -19.81 14.76
N LYS A 216 24.46 -20.99 14.48
CA LYS A 216 25.90 -21.17 14.21
C LYS A 216 26.22 -20.77 12.78
N TRP A 217 27.36 -20.12 12.57
CA TRP A 217 27.86 -19.70 11.24
C TRP A 217 27.89 -20.84 10.21
N THR A 218 28.16 -22.08 10.64
CA THR A 218 28.16 -23.28 9.78
C THR A 218 26.82 -23.57 9.12
N ARG A 219 25.71 -22.99 9.60
CA ARG A 219 24.37 -23.15 9.01
C ARG A 219 24.03 -22.07 7.97
N MET A 220 24.94 -21.13 7.68
CA MET A 220 24.68 -20.05 6.72
C MET A 220 24.30 -20.55 5.32
N TRP A 221 24.73 -21.78 4.98
CA TRP A 221 24.49 -22.35 3.66
C TRP A 221 22.99 -22.50 3.38
N GLY A 222 22.13 -22.49 4.42
CA GLY A 222 20.67 -22.43 4.27
C GLY A 222 20.18 -21.20 3.50
N PHE A 223 20.95 -20.11 3.46
CA PHE A 223 20.66 -18.96 2.61
C PHE A 223 20.88 -19.25 1.11
N VAL A 224 21.63 -20.29 0.74
CA VAL A 224 21.86 -20.67 -0.67
C VAL A 224 20.56 -21.14 -1.34
N PRO A 225 19.85 -22.20 -0.88
CA PRO A 225 18.59 -22.60 -1.50
C PRO A 225 17.51 -21.52 -1.41
N TYR A 226 17.53 -20.72 -0.34
CA TYR A 226 16.64 -19.56 -0.17
C TYR A 226 16.87 -18.50 -1.26
N GLY A 227 18.12 -18.07 -1.45
CA GLY A 227 18.50 -17.09 -2.47
C GLY A 227 18.31 -17.61 -3.89
N VAL A 228 18.68 -18.87 -4.15
CA VAL A 228 18.48 -19.50 -5.47
C VAL A 228 17.00 -19.54 -5.83
N THR A 229 16.14 -19.97 -4.90
CA THR A 229 14.69 -20.01 -5.16
C THR A 229 14.13 -18.61 -5.37
N ALA A 230 14.57 -17.62 -4.59
CA ALA A 230 14.16 -16.23 -4.77
C ALA A 230 14.56 -15.68 -6.15
N ILE A 231 15.79 -15.91 -6.59
CA ILE A 231 16.29 -15.46 -7.91
C ILE A 231 15.52 -16.15 -9.04
N LEU A 232 15.32 -17.47 -8.96
CA LEU A 232 14.59 -18.22 -9.99
C LEU A 232 13.16 -17.73 -10.12
N VAL A 233 12.46 -17.52 -9.00
CA VAL A 233 11.08 -17.02 -9.00
C VAL A 233 11.02 -15.56 -9.47
N MET A 234 11.98 -14.73 -9.08
CA MET A 234 12.08 -13.34 -9.57
C MET A 234 12.23 -13.30 -11.08
N ILE A 235 13.18 -14.06 -11.65
CA ILE A 235 13.39 -14.12 -13.10
C ILE A 235 12.14 -14.68 -13.77
N ALA A 236 11.56 -15.76 -13.25
CA ALA A 236 10.36 -16.37 -13.83
C ALA A 236 9.17 -15.40 -13.92
N LEU A 237 9.02 -14.49 -12.96
CA LEU A 237 7.90 -13.54 -12.86
C LEU A 237 8.22 -12.13 -13.38
N TRP A 238 9.42 -11.90 -13.93
CA TRP A 238 9.82 -10.60 -14.45
C TRP A 238 10.41 -10.77 -15.85
N PRO A 239 9.56 -10.79 -16.91
CA PRO A 239 9.97 -11.06 -18.27
C PRO A 239 11.09 -10.17 -18.81
N PHE A 240 11.16 -8.93 -18.33
CA PHE A 240 12.27 -8.04 -18.65
C PHE A 240 13.61 -8.70 -18.32
N LEU A 241 13.75 -9.46 -17.24
CA LEU A 241 15.02 -10.08 -16.88
C LEU A 241 15.42 -11.29 -17.76
N TRP A 242 14.61 -11.78 -18.71
CA TRP A 242 14.88 -13.05 -19.38
C TRP A 242 16.06 -13.04 -20.35
N GLU A 243 16.27 -11.95 -21.09
CA GLU A 243 17.31 -11.91 -22.13
C GLU A 243 18.71 -11.70 -21.55
N ASN A 244 18.83 -10.78 -20.58
CA ASN A 244 20.08 -10.48 -19.89
C ASN A 244 19.81 -10.11 -18.42
N PRO A 245 19.61 -11.11 -17.54
CA PRO A 245 19.11 -10.89 -16.18
C PRO A 245 19.98 -9.96 -15.35
N ILE A 246 21.30 -10.08 -15.45
CA ILE A 246 22.23 -9.30 -14.64
C ILE A 246 22.23 -7.84 -15.08
N GLU A 247 22.44 -7.59 -16.37
CA GLU A 247 22.50 -6.23 -16.91
C GLU A 247 21.18 -5.49 -16.74
N ARG A 248 20.05 -6.15 -17.02
CA ARG A 248 18.71 -5.54 -16.88
C ARG A 248 18.32 -5.28 -15.44
N PHE A 249 18.76 -6.12 -14.50
CA PHE A 249 18.57 -5.84 -13.08
C PHE A 249 19.41 -4.63 -12.63
N LEU A 250 20.67 -4.54 -13.05
CA LEU A 250 21.53 -3.37 -12.77
C LEU A 250 20.98 -2.09 -13.39
N PHE A 251 20.50 -2.16 -14.64
CA PHE A 251 19.80 -1.07 -15.30
C PHE A 251 18.59 -0.59 -14.47
N THR A 252 17.79 -1.53 -13.95
CA THR A 252 16.63 -1.19 -13.12
C THR A 252 17.04 -0.47 -11.83
N LEU A 253 18.14 -0.90 -11.19
CA LEU A 253 18.67 -0.23 -9.99
C LEU A 253 19.12 1.21 -10.28
N GLN A 254 19.78 1.43 -11.42
CA GLN A 254 20.23 2.77 -11.84
C GLN A 254 19.03 3.65 -12.22
N ALA A 255 18.13 3.14 -13.06
CA ALA A 255 16.94 3.87 -13.48
C ALA A 255 16.09 4.32 -12.28
N MET A 256 15.91 3.47 -11.27
CA MET A 256 15.17 3.82 -10.05
C MET A 256 15.88 4.85 -9.16
N ALA A 257 17.20 4.98 -9.28
CA ALA A 257 17.97 6.00 -8.56
C ALA A 257 17.93 7.37 -9.26
N ASP A 258 17.82 7.37 -10.59
CA ASP A 258 17.98 8.57 -11.43
C ASP A 258 16.66 9.26 -11.82
N ILE A 259 15.48 8.67 -11.59
CA ILE A 259 14.18 9.25 -12.00
C ILE A 259 13.92 10.57 -11.23
N PRO A 260 14.01 11.75 -11.88
CA PRO A 260 13.59 13.00 -11.28
C PRO A 260 12.08 13.06 -11.38
N ALA A 261 11.39 12.71 -10.31
CA ALA A 261 9.97 12.99 -10.23
C ALA A 261 9.79 14.52 -10.17
N ASN A 262 9.52 15.17 -11.31
CA ASN A 262 9.14 16.59 -11.37
C ASN A 262 7.72 16.84 -10.82
N LEU A 263 7.27 15.99 -9.89
CA LEU A 263 5.97 16.08 -9.26
C LEU A 263 6.02 17.13 -8.14
N LYS A 264 5.02 18.00 -8.14
CA LYS A 264 4.82 19.02 -7.11
C LYS A 264 4.05 18.44 -5.94
N ILE A 265 4.58 18.64 -4.74
CA ILE A 265 4.07 18.09 -3.49
C ILE A 265 3.83 19.23 -2.52
N LEU A 266 2.65 19.24 -1.92
CA LEU A 266 2.28 20.22 -0.90
C LEU A 266 2.68 19.71 0.49
N PHE A 267 3.51 20.48 1.19
CA PHE A 267 3.97 20.14 2.53
C PHE A 267 4.22 21.39 3.36
N LEU A 268 3.54 21.52 4.49
CA LEU A 268 3.57 22.71 5.35
C LEU A 268 3.24 24.01 4.59
N GLY A 269 2.23 23.97 3.72
CA GLY A 269 1.74 25.11 2.96
C GLY A 269 2.62 25.51 1.76
N GLU A 270 3.79 24.90 1.62
CA GLU A 270 4.74 25.15 0.54
C GLU A 270 4.73 24.01 -0.48
N THR A 271 5.00 24.35 -1.74
CA THR A 271 5.10 23.36 -2.83
C THR A 271 6.55 23.02 -3.09
N TYR A 272 6.90 21.75 -2.92
CA TYR A 272 8.23 21.21 -3.17
C TYR A 272 8.23 20.32 -4.41
N PRO A 273 9.30 20.28 -5.22
CA PRO A 273 9.50 19.18 -6.14
C PRO A 273 9.85 17.89 -5.37
N ALA A 274 9.46 16.73 -5.88
CA ALA A 274 9.60 15.45 -5.18
C ALA A 274 11.04 15.06 -4.79
N TYR A 275 12.05 15.59 -5.48
CA TYR A 275 13.46 15.36 -5.19
C TYR A 275 14.06 16.33 -4.16
N ASP A 276 13.33 17.37 -3.75
CA ASP A 276 13.80 18.40 -2.80
C ASP A 276 12.86 18.55 -1.61
N LEU A 277 12.30 17.42 -1.14
CA LEU A 277 11.47 17.43 0.05
C LEU A 277 12.32 17.66 1.32
N PRO A 278 11.82 18.39 2.32
CA PRO A 278 12.52 18.52 3.60
C PRO A 278 12.68 17.15 4.27
N ARG A 279 13.83 16.88 4.91
CA ARG A 279 14.07 15.63 5.68
C ARG A 279 13.00 15.30 6.72
N ARG A 280 12.31 16.34 7.22
CA ARG A 280 11.19 16.21 8.17
C ARG A 280 9.91 15.68 7.53
N TYR A 281 9.81 15.55 6.20
CA TYR A 281 8.62 15.08 5.49
C TYR A 281 8.12 13.74 6.02
N PHE A 282 8.97 12.71 5.98
CA PHE A 282 8.58 11.37 6.43
C PHE A 282 8.21 11.30 7.92
N PRO A 283 9.05 11.78 8.86
CA PRO A 283 8.69 11.76 10.27
C PRO A 283 7.40 12.53 10.58
N THR A 284 7.19 13.66 9.90
CA THR A 284 5.99 14.49 10.09
C THR A 284 4.76 13.72 9.65
N LEU A 285 4.73 13.20 8.41
CA LEU A 285 3.58 12.45 7.91
C LEU A 285 3.28 11.23 8.78
N PHE A 286 4.29 10.40 9.08
CA PHE A 286 4.11 9.24 9.99
C PHE A 286 3.50 9.64 11.34
N ALA A 287 3.93 10.77 11.91
CA ALA A 287 3.42 11.22 13.19
C ALA A 287 1.95 11.64 13.12
N ILE A 288 1.52 12.24 12.00
CA ILE A 288 0.21 12.91 11.89
C ILE A 288 -0.85 12.11 11.13
N THR A 289 -0.52 11.03 10.43
CA THR A 289 -1.48 10.24 9.62
C THR A 289 -1.84 8.89 10.25
N PHE A 290 -1.30 8.57 11.43
CA PHE A 290 -1.81 7.48 12.27
C PHE A 290 -2.69 8.00 13.39
N THR A 291 -3.64 7.17 13.80
CA THR A 291 -4.57 7.50 14.89
C THR A 291 -3.80 7.77 16.19
N GLU A 292 -4.35 8.68 16.99
CA GLU A 292 -3.71 9.26 18.19
C GLU A 292 -3.15 8.21 19.16
N PRO A 293 -3.82 7.06 19.41
CA PRO A 293 -3.29 6.05 20.33
C PRO A 293 -2.00 5.37 19.84
N THR A 294 -1.69 5.41 18.54
CA THR A 294 -0.64 4.60 17.91
C THR A 294 0.72 4.77 18.58
N TRP A 295 1.20 5.99 18.69
CA TRP A 295 2.54 6.27 19.20
C TRP A 295 2.67 6.07 20.71
N ILE A 296 1.60 6.33 21.46
CA ILE A 296 1.53 6.04 22.90
C ILE A 296 1.58 4.52 23.13
N LEU A 297 0.77 3.76 22.41
CA LEU A 297 0.74 2.30 22.50
C LEU A 297 2.07 1.68 22.03
N PHE A 298 2.67 2.21 20.97
CA PHE A 298 3.99 1.83 20.51
C PHE A 298 5.03 1.98 21.63
N ALA A 299 5.09 3.15 22.28
CA ALA A 299 6.03 3.42 23.36
C ALA A 299 5.82 2.50 24.58
N VAL A 300 4.56 2.29 24.99
CA VAL A 300 4.21 1.36 26.08
C VAL A 300 4.64 -0.07 25.74
N GLY A 301 4.33 -0.53 24.53
CA GLY A 301 4.69 -1.86 24.07
C GLY A 301 6.19 -2.07 23.94
N LEU A 302 6.91 -1.08 23.43
CA LEU A 302 8.38 -1.10 23.35
C LEU A 302 9.00 -1.31 24.73
N PHE A 303 8.60 -0.48 25.70
CA PHE A 303 9.10 -0.56 27.07
C PHE A 303 8.74 -1.88 27.76
N ALA A 304 7.51 -2.36 27.59
CA ALA A 304 7.06 -3.63 28.14
C ALA A 304 7.85 -4.82 27.56
N SER A 305 8.13 -4.78 26.25
CA SER A 305 8.83 -5.84 25.54
C SER A 305 10.27 -5.99 26.02
N PHE A 306 11.00 -4.88 26.14
CA PHE A 306 12.37 -4.91 26.65
C PHE A 306 12.45 -5.40 28.09
N ARG A 307 11.48 -5.08 28.96
CA ARG A 307 11.46 -5.63 30.32
C ARG A 307 11.18 -7.13 30.38
N LYS A 308 10.26 -7.62 29.56
CA LYS A 308 9.76 -9.01 29.63
C LYS A 308 10.69 -10.00 28.93
N TYR A 309 11.17 -9.67 27.74
CA TYR A 309 11.84 -10.62 26.85
C TYR A 309 13.36 -10.56 26.91
N LEU A 310 13.96 -9.66 27.71
CA LEU A 310 15.42 -9.53 27.84
C LEU A 310 16.14 -10.84 28.23
N LYS A 311 15.43 -11.75 28.90
CA LYS A 311 15.97 -13.02 29.38
C LYS A 311 15.89 -14.16 28.36
N GLN A 312 15.17 -13.98 27.25
CA GLN A 312 14.94 -15.02 26.23
C GLN A 312 15.67 -14.64 24.93
N LYS A 313 16.82 -15.30 24.67
CA LYS A 313 17.74 -14.93 23.58
C LYS A 313 17.07 -14.88 22.19
N ALA A 314 16.25 -15.86 21.85
CA ALA A 314 15.58 -15.91 20.55
C ALA A 314 14.51 -14.82 20.41
N ASP A 315 13.70 -14.60 21.45
CA ASP A 315 12.64 -13.59 21.45
C ASP A 315 13.21 -12.17 21.37
N ILE A 316 14.26 -11.87 22.14
CA ILE A 316 14.90 -10.56 22.10
C ILE A 316 15.58 -10.32 20.75
N ALA A 317 16.17 -11.35 20.13
CA ALA A 317 16.77 -11.24 18.80
C ALA A 317 15.71 -10.91 17.74
N LYS A 318 14.57 -11.62 17.73
CA LYS A 318 13.45 -11.33 16.81
C LYS A 318 12.88 -9.92 17.03
N LEU A 319 12.64 -9.50 18.28
CA LEU A 319 12.16 -8.15 18.59
C LEU A 319 13.16 -7.07 18.16
N THR A 320 14.46 -7.31 18.34
CA THR A 320 15.51 -6.40 17.89
C THR A 320 15.49 -6.28 16.37
N VAL A 321 15.36 -7.39 15.64
CA VAL A 321 15.27 -7.37 14.17
C VAL A 321 14.01 -6.67 13.69
N ILE A 322 12.87 -6.82 14.37
CA ILE A 322 11.65 -6.07 14.07
C ILE A 322 11.84 -4.56 14.31
N LEU A 323 12.57 -4.16 15.37
CA LEU A 323 12.93 -2.77 15.58
C LEU A 323 13.89 -2.25 14.51
N LEU A 324 14.87 -3.05 14.11
CA LEU A 324 15.81 -2.69 13.05
C LEU A 324 15.11 -2.60 11.68
N TRP A 325 14.12 -3.44 11.41
CA TRP A 325 13.27 -3.35 10.21
C TRP A 325 12.72 -1.93 10.07
N PHE A 326 12.10 -1.41 11.13
CA PHE A 326 11.59 -0.03 11.16
C PHE A 326 12.72 1.01 11.21
N GLY A 327 13.65 0.86 12.15
CA GLY A 327 14.64 1.88 12.49
C GLY A 327 15.71 2.12 11.43
N ILE A 328 16.23 1.07 10.78
CA ILE A 328 17.22 1.22 9.70
C ILE A 328 16.60 1.98 8.54
N LEU A 329 15.40 1.58 8.10
CA LEU A 329 14.75 2.27 6.99
C LEU A 329 14.35 3.68 7.34
N LEU A 330 13.77 3.91 8.51
CA LEU A 330 13.48 5.29 8.95
C LEU A 330 14.75 6.15 8.98
N GLY A 331 15.86 5.61 9.50
CA GLY A 331 17.15 6.28 9.50
C GLY A 331 17.69 6.58 8.09
N LEU A 332 17.57 5.63 7.17
CA LEU A 332 17.96 5.83 5.77
C LEU A 332 17.09 6.86 5.06
N LEU A 333 15.78 6.87 5.31
CA LEU A 333 14.86 7.86 4.72
C LEU A 333 15.16 9.26 5.21
N VAL A 334 15.40 9.43 6.51
CA VAL A 334 15.75 10.73 7.11
C VAL A 334 17.16 11.18 6.70
N GLY A 335 18.11 10.23 6.64
CA GLY A 335 19.52 10.51 6.38
C GLY A 335 19.84 10.77 4.90
N LEU A 336 19.36 9.90 4.01
CA LEU A 336 19.59 9.99 2.57
C LEU A 336 18.59 10.92 1.87
N ASN A 337 17.40 11.10 2.44
CA ASN A 337 16.33 11.93 1.89
C ASN A 337 16.03 11.63 0.41
N PRO A 338 15.72 10.36 0.06
CA PRO A 338 15.49 9.98 -1.32
C PRO A 338 14.27 10.72 -1.89
N PRO A 339 14.23 10.97 -3.22
CA PRO A 339 13.07 11.54 -3.88
C PRO A 339 11.80 10.74 -3.53
N ASN A 340 10.72 11.44 -3.25
CA ASN A 340 9.49 10.80 -2.82
C ASN A 340 8.25 11.60 -3.21
N SER A 341 7.14 10.90 -3.39
CA SER A 341 5.85 11.46 -3.80
C SER A 341 4.69 10.72 -3.13
N ASP A 342 3.52 11.36 -3.09
CA ASP A 342 2.25 10.74 -2.69
C ASP A 342 2.29 10.19 -1.24
N GLY A 343 2.74 11.01 -0.30
CA GLY A 343 2.90 10.62 1.09
C GLY A 343 4.05 9.63 1.29
N TYR A 344 3.85 8.58 2.09
CA TYR A 344 4.87 7.56 2.36
C TYR A 344 4.47 6.17 1.85
N ARG A 345 3.57 6.10 0.86
CA ARG A 345 3.02 4.84 0.35
C ARG A 345 4.06 3.81 -0.08
N HIS A 346 5.20 4.25 -0.62
CA HIS A 346 6.30 3.36 -1.02
C HIS A 346 6.92 2.59 0.16
N TYR A 347 6.66 3.03 1.39
CA TYR A 347 7.25 2.52 2.63
C TYR A 347 6.20 1.87 3.54
N LEU A 348 5.01 1.52 3.02
CA LEU A 348 3.98 0.81 3.81
C LEU A 348 4.52 -0.49 4.43
N PHE A 349 5.47 -1.16 3.77
CA PHE A 349 6.12 -2.35 4.27
C PHE A 349 6.95 -2.13 5.55
N VAL A 350 7.25 -0.88 5.94
CA VAL A 350 8.02 -0.54 7.15
C VAL A 350 7.11 -0.40 8.39
N ILE A 351 5.80 -0.36 8.18
CA ILE A 351 4.79 -0.08 9.20
C ILE A 351 4.47 -1.24 10.16
N PRO A 352 4.45 -2.53 9.75
CA PRO A 352 4.05 -3.62 10.63
C PRO A 352 4.77 -3.65 12.01
N PRO A 353 6.08 -3.39 12.13
CA PRO A 353 6.75 -3.25 13.43
C PRO A 353 6.05 -2.29 14.41
N VAL A 354 5.60 -1.11 13.94
CA VAL A 354 4.95 -0.10 14.79
C VAL A 354 3.70 -0.68 15.44
N PHE A 355 2.87 -1.35 14.65
CA PHE A 355 1.60 -1.91 15.13
C PHE A 355 1.75 -3.20 15.92
N LEU A 356 2.85 -3.94 15.71
CA LEU A 356 3.21 -5.07 16.55
C LEU A 356 3.53 -4.60 17.97
N PHE A 357 4.36 -3.55 18.10
CA PHE A 357 4.64 -2.95 19.41
C PHE A 357 3.40 -2.26 19.99
N ALA A 358 2.59 -1.56 19.19
CA ALA A 358 1.32 -1.02 19.67
C ALA A 358 0.40 -2.13 20.22
N GLY A 359 0.34 -3.29 19.55
CA GLY A 359 -0.38 -4.48 20.03
C GLY A 359 0.12 -5.02 21.36
N LEU A 360 1.44 -5.06 21.55
CA LEU A 360 2.06 -5.38 22.85
C LEU A 360 1.68 -4.35 23.92
N GLY A 361 1.59 -3.07 23.55
CA GLY A 361 1.10 -2.00 24.43
C GLY A 361 -0.36 -2.19 24.85
N ILE A 362 -1.26 -2.50 23.90
CA ILE A 362 -2.67 -2.82 24.18
C ILE A 362 -2.75 -3.99 25.16
N HIS A 363 -2.02 -5.08 24.88
CA HIS A 363 -1.99 -6.24 25.76
C HIS A 363 -1.55 -5.89 27.18
N GLU A 364 -0.51 -5.05 27.31
CA GLU A 364 0.06 -4.68 28.61
C GLU A 364 -0.88 -3.82 29.45
N ILE A 365 -1.66 -2.95 28.81
CA ILE A 365 -2.66 -2.12 29.49
C ILE A 365 -3.81 -3.01 29.97
N LEU A 366 -4.39 -3.80 29.07
CA LEU A 366 -5.60 -4.58 29.38
C LEU A 366 -5.34 -5.66 30.43
N LYS A 367 -4.17 -6.30 30.44
CA LYS A 367 -3.88 -7.37 31.42
C LYS A 367 -3.77 -6.86 32.86
N ARG A 368 -3.54 -5.56 33.07
CA ARG A 368 -3.46 -4.95 34.41
C ARG A 368 -4.83 -4.70 35.02
N ILE A 369 -5.88 -4.72 34.20
CA ILE A 369 -7.25 -4.38 34.57
C ILE A 369 -8.09 -5.66 34.57
N ARG A 370 -8.64 -6.01 35.73
CA ARG A 370 -9.47 -7.22 35.88
C ARG A 370 -10.93 -7.02 35.47
N SER A 371 -11.39 -5.78 35.36
CA SER A 371 -12.79 -5.44 35.04
C SER A 371 -13.04 -5.47 33.53
N LEU A 372 -13.93 -6.36 33.10
CA LEU A 372 -14.31 -6.48 31.68
C LEU A 372 -14.96 -5.19 31.13
N PRO A 373 -15.90 -4.52 31.83
CA PRO A 373 -16.44 -3.24 31.36
C PRO A 373 -15.38 -2.16 31.15
N VAL A 374 -14.39 -2.08 32.03
CA VAL A 374 -13.30 -1.10 31.91
C VAL A 374 -12.40 -1.42 30.72
N ASN A 375 -12.05 -2.69 30.52
CA ASN A 375 -11.31 -3.12 29.34
C ASN A 375 -12.06 -2.84 28.03
N ALA A 376 -13.38 -3.05 28.01
CA ALA A 376 -14.22 -2.72 26.86
C ALA A 376 -14.24 -1.20 26.59
N ALA A 377 -14.35 -0.37 27.63
CA ALA A 377 -14.29 1.08 27.49
C ALA A 377 -12.93 1.57 26.96
N ILE A 378 -11.83 1.00 27.45
CA ILE A 378 -10.48 1.30 26.95
C ILE A 378 -10.33 0.92 25.48
N LEU A 379 -10.79 -0.27 25.10
CA LEU A 379 -10.80 -0.68 23.69
C LEU A 379 -11.64 0.25 22.83
N ALA A 380 -12.82 0.66 23.30
CA ALA A 380 -13.64 1.63 22.60
C ALA A 380 -12.87 2.94 22.36
N VAL A 381 -12.20 3.48 23.37
CA VAL A 381 -11.37 4.70 23.24
C VAL A 381 -10.21 4.51 22.26
N ILE A 382 -9.52 3.36 22.29
CA ILE A 382 -8.39 3.07 21.39
C ILE A 382 -8.84 2.99 19.93
N PHE A 383 -10.00 2.37 19.67
CA PHE A 383 -10.48 2.15 18.31
C PHE A 383 -11.37 3.28 17.77
N LEU A 384 -11.93 4.13 18.64
CA LEU A 384 -12.87 5.18 18.24
C LEU A 384 -12.31 6.11 17.15
N PRO A 385 -11.08 6.66 17.25
CA PRO A 385 -10.57 7.54 16.19
C PRO A 385 -10.42 6.83 14.85
N ALA A 386 -10.00 5.56 14.86
CA ALA A 386 -9.87 4.74 13.67
C ALA A 386 -11.23 4.50 13.02
N VAL A 387 -12.20 3.99 13.79
CA VAL A 387 -13.54 3.66 13.28
C VAL A 387 -14.27 4.92 12.80
N TYR A 388 -14.25 6.00 13.59
CA TYR A 388 -14.89 7.26 13.23
C TYR A 388 -14.35 7.80 11.91
N ASN A 389 -13.02 7.89 11.74
CA ASN A 389 -12.44 8.47 10.54
C ASN A 389 -12.56 7.55 9.32
N ASN A 390 -12.63 6.23 9.50
CA ASN A 390 -12.93 5.34 8.37
C ASN A 390 -14.32 5.54 7.80
N ILE A 391 -15.30 5.89 8.64
CA ILE A 391 -16.66 6.20 8.23
C ILE A 391 -16.74 7.63 7.68
N ALA A 392 -16.23 8.61 8.43
CA ALA A 392 -16.38 10.02 8.11
C ALA A 392 -15.61 10.46 6.86
N LEU A 393 -14.50 9.79 6.53
CA LEU A 393 -13.72 10.08 5.33
C LEU A 393 -14.03 9.14 4.18
N HIS A 394 -14.91 8.14 4.32
CA HIS A 394 -15.18 7.20 3.24
C HIS A 394 -15.62 7.90 1.93
N PRO A 395 -15.10 7.52 0.74
CA PRO A 395 -14.06 6.52 0.42
C PRO A 395 -12.61 7.09 0.31
N TYR A 396 -12.28 8.16 1.04
CA TYR A 396 -11.03 8.94 0.99
C TYR A 396 -10.21 8.86 2.29
N GLN A 397 -10.23 7.73 3.01
CA GLN A 397 -9.56 7.59 4.31
C GLN A 397 -8.03 7.79 4.24
N TYR A 398 -7.41 7.73 3.07
CA TYR A 398 -6.00 8.07 2.89
C TYR A 398 -5.70 9.57 3.01
N ALA A 399 -6.73 10.44 2.96
CA ALA A 399 -6.64 11.86 3.28
C ALA A 399 -6.75 12.16 4.79
N TYR A 400 -6.66 11.14 5.64
CA TYR A 400 -6.75 11.28 7.08
C TYR A 400 -5.52 11.96 7.70
N TYR A 401 -5.78 12.95 8.54
CA TYR A 401 -4.82 13.55 9.47
C TYR A 401 -5.41 13.51 10.88
N ASN A 402 -4.59 13.24 11.88
CA ASN A 402 -5.02 13.11 13.26
C ASN A 402 -5.31 14.47 13.90
N THR A 403 -5.95 14.43 15.06
CA THR A 403 -6.42 15.62 15.77
C THR A 403 -5.25 16.52 16.23
N PHE A 404 -4.05 15.96 16.46
CA PHE A 404 -2.87 16.76 16.81
C PHE A 404 -2.39 17.65 15.66
N ALA A 405 -2.66 17.26 14.41
CA ALA A 405 -2.45 18.10 13.23
C ALA A 405 -3.68 18.96 12.87
N GLY A 406 -4.71 18.98 13.72
CA GLY A 406 -5.95 19.72 13.48
C GLY A 406 -6.95 19.01 12.54
N GLY A 407 -6.74 17.71 12.27
CA GLY A 407 -7.62 16.92 11.41
C GLY A 407 -7.48 17.23 9.91
N THR A 408 -8.21 16.49 9.07
CA THR A 408 -8.18 16.65 7.61
C THR A 408 -8.53 18.08 7.16
N LYS A 409 -9.41 18.78 7.89
CA LYS A 409 -9.72 20.20 7.63
C LYS A 409 -8.49 21.10 7.70
N SER A 410 -7.68 20.98 8.74
CA SER A 410 -6.51 21.84 8.94
C SER A 410 -5.35 21.40 8.06
N ALA A 411 -5.28 20.11 7.71
CA ALA A 411 -4.30 19.60 6.77
C ALA A 411 -4.58 20.03 5.33
N PHE A 412 -5.83 20.35 4.98
CA PHE A 412 -6.18 20.84 3.65
C PHE A 412 -5.39 22.12 3.33
N ARG A 413 -4.71 22.10 2.17
CA ARG A 413 -3.79 23.14 1.69
C ARG A 413 -2.47 23.31 2.46
N GLU A 414 -2.30 22.62 3.58
CA GLU A 414 -1.01 22.49 4.28
C GLU A 414 -0.26 21.23 3.84
N TYR A 415 -0.99 20.14 3.58
CA TYR A 415 -0.46 18.86 3.13
C TYR A 415 -1.28 18.29 1.97
N GLU A 416 -0.75 17.29 1.28
CA GLU A 416 -1.52 16.55 0.26
C GLU A 416 -2.70 15.78 0.90
N THR A 417 -3.89 15.89 0.29
CA THR A 417 -5.08 15.11 0.66
C THR A 417 -5.39 14.05 -0.41
N ASP A 418 -6.37 14.27 -1.29
CA ASP A 418 -6.71 13.36 -2.41
C ASP A 418 -5.69 13.48 -3.55
N TYR A 419 -4.46 13.01 -3.31
CA TYR A 419 -3.36 13.14 -4.28
C TYR A 419 -3.49 12.20 -5.49
N TRP A 420 -4.34 11.18 -5.42
CA TRP A 420 -4.53 10.20 -6.49
C TRP A 420 -5.75 10.40 -7.37
N LEU A 421 -6.47 11.51 -7.18
CA LEU A 421 -7.61 11.91 -8.00
C LEU A 421 -8.82 10.95 -7.90
N THR A 422 -8.93 10.18 -6.82
CA THR A 422 -10.05 9.23 -6.70
C THR A 422 -11.39 9.95 -6.55
N CYS A 423 -11.37 11.24 -6.21
CA CYS A 423 -12.57 12.08 -6.16
C CYS A 423 -13.24 12.26 -7.53
N TYR A 424 -12.55 11.99 -8.64
CA TYR A 424 -13.14 12.09 -9.99
C TYR A 424 -14.33 11.15 -10.17
N ARG A 425 -14.38 10.02 -9.47
CA ARG A 425 -15.55 9.13 -9.50
C ARG A 425 -16.80 9.87 -9.04
N GLU A 426 -16.77 10.42 -7.83
CA GLU A 426 -17.91 11.13 -7.24
C GLU A 426 -18.24 12.41 -8.03
N ALA A 427 -17.21 13.16 -8.43
CA ALA A 427 -17.40 14.37 -9.24
C ALA A 427 -18.10 14.08 -10.57
N MET A 428 -17.71 13.00 -11.26
CA MET A 428 -18.33 12.62 -12.53
C MET A 428 -19.72 12.05 -12.35
N LEU A 429 -19.96 11.23 -11.32
CA LEU A 429 -21.29 10.69 -11.05
C LEU A 429 -22.30 11.81 -10.73
N GLU A 430 -21.91 12.82 -9.97
CA GLU A 430 -22.76 14.00 -9.73
C GLU A 430 -22.94 14.84 -10.99
N PHE A 431 -21.87 15.05 -11.75
CA PHE A 431 -21.93 15.84 -12.99
C PHE A 431 -22.80 15.19 -14.06
N ASN A 432 -22.78 13.86 -14.17
CA ASN A 432 -23.60 13.10 -15.12
C ASN A 432 -25.11 13.37 -14.96
N GLU A 433 -25.57 13.69 -13.74
CA GLU A 433 -26.99 13.95 -13.45
C GLU A 433 -27.44 15.37 -13.82
N ILE A 434 -26.51 16.32 -13.93
CA ILE A 434 -26.82 17.75 -14.10
C ILE A 434 -26.27 18.34 -15.41
N ALA A 435 -25.34 17.64 -16.07
CA ALA A 435 -24.71 18.11 -17.29
C ALA A 435 -25.72 18.18 -18.45
N PRO A 436 -25.71 19.26 -19.26
CA PRO A 436 -26.51 19.32 -20.47
C PRO A 436 -26.00 18.33 -21.52
N ASP A 437 -26.87 17.92 -22.45
CA ASP A 437 -26.49 17.06 -23.55
C ASP A 437 -25.38 17.70 -24.41
N GLY A 438 -24.31 16.94 -24.65
CA GLY A 438 -23.15 17.43 -25.39
C GLY A 438 -22.21 18.31 -24.57
N ALA A 439 -22.36 18.38 -23.24
CA ALA A 439 -21.46 19.12 -22.36
C ALA A 439 -20.00 18.74 -22.61
N ARG A 440 -19.14 19.75 -22.74
CA ARG A 440 -17.69 19.57 -22.88
C ARG A 440 -17.03 19.80 -21.54
N LEU A 441 -16.35 18.78 -21.01
CA LEU A 441 -15.65 18.86 -19.73
C LEU A 441 -14.14 18.77 -19.96
N PHE A 442 -13.45 19.88 -19.70
CA PHE A 442 -11.99 19.96 -19.72
C PHE A 442 -11.42 19.51 -18.39
N VAL A 443 -10.67 18.42 -18.40
CA VAL A 443 -10.10 17.82 -17.18
C VAL A 443 -8.67 18.25 -17.03
N ARG A 444 -8.34 18.87 -15.89
CA ARG A 444 -7.00 19.42 -15.61
C ARG A 444 -5.88 18.40 -15.72
N ARG A 445 -6.12 17.18 -15.24
CA ARG A 445 -5.13 16.12 -15.15
C ARG A 445 -5.79 14.76 -15.25
N GLU A 446 -5.16 13.85 -15.99
CA GLU A 446 -5.61 12.48 -16.23
C GLU A 446 -7.09 12.39 -16.68
N PRO A 447 -7.43 12.98 -17.85
CA PRO A 447 -8.79 12.96 -18.40
C PRO A 447 -9.35 11.53 -18.57
N TYR A 448 -8.50 10.53 -18.79
CA TYR A 448 -8.91 9.14 -18.90
C TYR A 448 -9.56 8.57 -17.63
N ILE A 449 -9.20 9.09 -16.44
CA ILE A 449 -9.85 8.71 -15.18
C ILE A 449 -11.28 9.25 -15.13
N ALA A 450 -11.48 10.50 -15.51
CA ALA A 450 -12.82 11.10 -15.57
C ALA A 450 -13.68 10.43 -16.67
N ALA A 451 -13.09 10.16 -17.84
CA ALA A 451 -13.76 9.49 -18.96
C ALA A 451 -14.28 8.10 -18.60
N TYR A 452 -13.61 7.38 -17.72
CA TYR A 452 -14.08 6.08 -17.23
C TYR A 452 -15.46 6.15 -16.55
N TYR A 453 -15.79 7.29 -15.93
CA TYR A 453 -17.04 7.51 -15.20
C TYR A 453 -18.03 8.44 -15.93
N ALA A 454 -17.68 8.94 -17.12
CA ALA A 454 -18.50 9.89 -17.85
C ALA A 454 -19.67 9.22 -18.58
N SER A 455 -20.84 9.85 -18.56
CA SER A 455 -21.95 9.46 -19.43
C SER A 455 -21.61 9.66 -20.91
N PRO A 456 -22.15 8.85 -21.85
CA PRO A 456 -21.82 8.94 -23.28
C PRO A 456 -22.12 10.30 -23.96
N ASN A 457 -22.98 11.12 -23.37
CA ASN A 457 -23.36 12.45 -23.85
C ASN A 457 -22.39 13.56 -23.41
N ILE A 458 -21.40 13.26 -22.56
CA ILE A 458 -20.39 14.22 -22.10
C ILE A 458 -19.09 14.00 -22.86
N VAL A 459 -18.54 15.08 -23.41
CA VAL A 459 -17.28 15.06 -24.15
C VAL A 459 -16.13 15.46 -23.22
N ILE A 460 -15.32 14.48 -22.83
CA ILE A 460 -14.11 14.72 -22.02
C ILE A 460 -12.98 15.25 -22.90
N ARG A 461 -12.29 16.30 -22.43
CA ARG A 461 -11.17 16.97 -23.11
C ARG A 461 -9.96 17.09 -22.19
N ASP A 462 -8.75 16.96 -22.72
CA ASP A 462 -7.53 17.18 -21.93
C ASP A 462 -7.22 18.68 -21.88
N PHE A 463 -7.41 19.30 -20.71
CA PHE A 463 -7.12 20.70 -20.54
C PHE A 463 -5.66 21.04 -20.86
N ARG A 464 -4.70 20.14 -20.64
CA ARG A 464 -3.26 20.43 -20.82
C ARG A 464 -2.89 20.65 -22.29
N THR A 465 -3.66 20.09 -23.22
CA THR A 465 -3.39 20.15 -24.67
C THR A 465 -4.46 20.92 -25.43
N GLU A 466 -5.70 20.92 -24.94
CA GLU A 466 -6.88 21.48 -25.62
C GLU A 466 -7.40 22.77 -24.96
N GLN A 467 -6.70 23.37 -23.98
CA GLN A 467 -7.15 24.59 -23.27
C GLN A 467 -7.66 25.70 -24.21
N LYS A 468 -7.00 25.89 -25.36
CA LYS A 468 -7.34 26.92 -26.35
C LYS A 468 -8.71 26.71 -27.03
N ASP A 469 -9.25 25.49 -26.97
CA ASP A 469 -10.49 25.11 -27.64
C ASP A 469 -11.71 25.26 -26.71
N MET A 470 -11.48 25.66 -25.45
CA MET A 470 -12.50 25.87 -24.43
C MET A 470 -13.27 27.17 -24.70
N GLN A 471 -14.58 27.13 -24.53
CA GLN A 471 -15.53 28.20 -24.83
C GLN A 471 -16.41 28.51 -23.60
N PRO A 472 -17.03 29.71 -23.53
CA PRO A 472 -18.07 30.00 -22.56
C PRO A 472 -19.16 28.92 -22.54
N GLY A 473 -19.54 28.49 -21.34
CA GLY A 473 -20.50 27.41 -21.12
C GLY A 473 -19.90 25.99 -21.06
N ASP A 474 -18.64 25.80 -21.47
CA ASP A 474 -17.91 24.55 -21.21
C ASP A 474 -17.65 24.39 -19.70
N TYR A 475 -17.20 23.20 -19.29
CA TYR A 475 -16.93 22.87 -17.90
C TYR A 475 -15.45 22.54 -17.68
N TYR A 476 -14.98 22.76 -16.45
CA TYR A 476 -13.60 22.52 -16.06
C TYR A 476 -13.53 21.71 -14.75
N LEU A 477 -12.95 20.51 -14.81
CA LEU A 477 -12.68 19.64 -13.65
C LEU A 477 -11.25 19.86 -13.16
N ALA A 478 -11.11 20.29 -11.91
CA ALA A 478 -9.83 20.46 -11.23
C ALA A 478 -9.78 19.71 -9.89
N ASN A 479 -8.63 19.12 -9.60
CA ASN A 479 -8.32 18.56 -8.29
C ASN A 479 -7.62 19.61 -7.41
N SER A 480 -7.67 19.41 -6.10
CA SER A 480 -7.03 20.30 -5.13
C SER A 480 -5.58 19.91 -4.82
N ARG A 481 -5.05 18.85 -5.45
CA ARG A 481 -3.65 18.45 -5.29
C ARG A 481 -2.74 19.62 -5.67
N ALA A 482 -1.80 19.96 -4.80
CA ALA A 482 -0.89 21.10 -5.00
C ALA A 482 -1.63 22.41 -5.39
N ASN A 483 -2.84 22.60 -4.84
CA ASN A 483 -3.72 23.74 -5.05
C ASN A 483 -4.03 24.02 -6.54
N GLU A 484 -4.14 22.98 -7.38
CA GLU A 484 -4.47 23.15 -8.82
C GLU A 484 -5.86 23.78 -9.02
N ASP A 485 -6.82 23.52 -8.12
CA ASP A 485 -8.17 24.10 -8.08
C ASP A 485 -8.21 25.63 -7.99
N LEU A 486 -7.13 26.25 -7.51
CA LEU A 486 -6.99 27.71 -7.37
C LEU A 486 -6.25 28.37 -8.54
N LYS A 487 -5.70 27.60 -9.49
CA LYS A 487 -4.84 28.15 -10.56
C LYS A 487 -5.63 28.64 -11.77
N PHE A 488 -6.82 28.11 -12.00
CA PHE A 488 -7.66 28.44 -13.14
C PHE A 488 -9.13 28.53 -12.71
N LEU A 489 -9.86 29.54 -13.22
CA LEU A 489 -11.24 29.87 -12.84
C LEU A 489 -11.44 29.90 -11.31
N ARG A 490 -10.51 30.53 -10.59
CA ARG A 490 -10.49 30.49 -9.12
C ARG A 490 -11.80 30.98 -8.51
N ASP A 491 -12.29 32.12 -8.99
CA ASP A 491 -13.42 32.85 -8.41
C ASP A 491 -14.77 32.47 -9.05
N GLU A 492 -14.75 31.59 -10.05
CA GLU A 492 -15.98 31.08 -10.67
C GLU A 492 -16.70 30.09 -9.75
N PRO A 493 -18.05 30.10 -9.77
CA PRO A 493 -18.85 29.22 -8.94
C PRO A 493 -18.62 27.75 -9.30
N THR A 494 -18.49 26.94 -8.25
CA THR A 494 -18.41 25.49 -8.38
C THR A 494 -19.80 24.91 -8.64
N VAL A 495 -19.90 24.08 -9.68
CA VAL A 495 -21.11 23.33 -10.05
C VAL A 495 -21.18 22.00 -9.29
N VAL A 496 -20.03 21.34 -9.11
CA VAL A 496 -19.88 20.10 -8.33
C VAL A 496 -18.67 20.24 -7.41
N GLU A 497 -18.82 20.01 -6.12
CA GLU A 497 -17.74 20.03 -5.13
C GLU A 497 -17.68 18.70 -4.37
N VAL A 498 -16.59 17.95 -4.55
CA VAL A 498 -16.33 16.76 -3.75
C VAL A 498 -15.45 17.13 -2.57
N SER A 499 -16.00 17.01 -1.36
CA SER A 499 -15.29 17.34 -0.11
C SER A 499 -15.60 16.35 1.02
N ARG A 500 -14.67 16.21 1.96
CA ARG A 500 -14.89 15.48 3.23
C ARG A 500 -14.21 16.21 4.37
N GLN A 501 -14.88 16.25 5.53
CA GLN A 501 -14.37 16.89 6.75
C GLN A 501 -13.78 18.30 6.52
N GLY A 502 -14.37 19.10 5.63
CA GLY A 502 -13.91 20.47 5.33
C GLY A 502 -12.66 20.57 4.45
N ALA A 503 -12.20 19.48 3.85
CA ALA A 503 -11.19 19.48 2.79
C ALA A 503 -11.86 19.24 1.43
N VAL A 504 -11.57 20.10 0.46
CA VAL A 504 -12.05 19.96 -0.92
C VAL A 504 -11.07 19.09 -1.71
N PHE A 505 -11.55 18.09 -2.42
CA PHE A 505 -10.72 17.14 -3.17
C PHE A 505 -10.72 17.46 -4.66
N CYS A 506 -11.89 17.69 -5.25
CA CYS A 506 -12.02 18.25 -6.59
C CYS A 506 -13.30 19.05 -6.77
N VAL A 507 -13.27 19.88 -7.82
CA VAL A 507 -14.33 20.80 -8.20
C VAL A 507 -14.57 20.75 -9.70
N ILE A 508 -15.82 20.88 -10.12
CA ILE A 508 -16.20 21.18 -11.50
C ILE A 508 -16.78 22.59 -11.53
N LYS A 509 -16.25 23.44 -12.42
CA LYS A 509 -16.66 24.83 -12.59
C LYS A 509 -17.17 25.04 -14.01
N GLN A 510 -18.10 25.98 -14.20
CA GLN A 510 -18.52 26.40 -15.53
C GLN A 510 -17.62 27.55 -16.01
N VAL A 511 -17.26 27.51 -17.29
CA VAL A 511 -16.50 28.56 -17.96
C VAL A 511 -17.46 29.73 -18.25
N PRO A 512 -17.15 30.96 -17.83
CA PRO A 512 -18.04 32.12 -17.96
C PRO A 512 -18.24 32.59 -19.41
#